data_AF-A0A2P8WIY7-F1
#
_entry.id   AF-A0A2P8WIY7-F1
#
_cell.length_a   1.000
_cell.length_b   1.000
_cell.length_c   1.000
_cell.angle_alpha   90.00
_cell.angle_beta   90.00
_cell.angle_gamma   90.00
#
_symmetry.space_group_name_H-M   'P 1'
#
loop_
_entity.id
_entity.type
_entity.pdbx_description
1 polymer ?
#
loop_
_entity_poly.entity_id
_entity_poly.type
_entity_poly.pdbx_seq_one_letter_code
_entity_poly.pdbx_strand_id
1 'polypeptide(L)'
;MHPQTEWWRSAVIYQVYPWSFMDSNGDGIGDLPGIYQKLDYIADLNVDAVWLSPFFKSPMRDFGYDISDYCSVDPVFGTLGDFKDVMEKAHSLGLKVLIDQVWNHTSDQH
;
A
#
# COMPACT_ATOMS: atom_id res chain seq x y z
N MET A 1 33.20 15.85 2.95
CA MET A 1 32.05 15.02 3.35
C MET A 1 31.13 14.96 2.15
N HIS A 2 30.95 13.78 1.54
CA HIS A 2 29.90 13.62 0.53
C HIS A 2 28.55 13.83 1.23
N PRO A 3 27.61 14.60 0.65
CA PRO A 3 26.26 14.68 1.19
C PRO A 3 25.73 13.25 1.30
N GLN A 4 25.16 12.92 2.45
CA GLN A 4 24.47 11.66 2.68
C GLN A 4 23.47 11.51 1.54
N THR A 5 23.71 10.55 0.64
CA THR A 5 22.86 10.32 -0.53
C THR A 5 21.44 10.08 -0.04
N GLU A 6 20.49 10.86 -0.57
CA GLU A 6 19.06 10.68 -0.30
C GLU A 6 18.68 9.19 -0.43
N TRP A 7 18.01 8.64 0.58
CA TRP A 7 17.76 7.19 0.69
C TRP A 7 17.11 6.59 -0.56
N TRP A 8 16.20 7.34 -1.20
CA TRP A 8 15.43 6.90 -2.37
C TRP A 8 16.27 6.77 -3.65
N ARG A 9 17.47 7.37 -3.71
CA ARG A 9 18.31 7.31 -4.93
C ARG A 9 18.94 5.94 -5.17
N SER A 10 19.04 5.12 -4.13
CA SER A 10 19.60 3.76 -4.19
C SER A 10 18.65 2.71 -3.65
N ALA A 11 17.39 3.09 -3.37
CA ALA A 11 16.42 2.21 -2.75
C ALA A 11 15.96 1.09 -3.70
N VAL A 12 15.86 -0.12 -3.17
CA VAL A 12 15.13 -1.23 -3.78
C VAL A 12 13.70 -1.18 -3.27
N ILE A 13 12.74 -1.03 -4.19
CA ILE A 13 11.33 -0.86 -3.86
C ILE A 13 10.56 -2.11 -4.27
N TYR A 14 9.80 -2.68 -3.34
CA TYR A 14 8.86 -3.78 -3.60
C TYR A 14 7.46 -3.21 -3.82
N GLN A 15 6.92 -3.34 -5.02
CA GLN A 15 5.56 -2.90 -5.31
C GLN A 15 4.56 -4.01 -4.96
N VAL A 16 3.52 -3.66 -4.21
CA VAL A 16 2.40 -4.52 -3.85
C VAL A 16 1.14 -4.00 -4.53
N TYR A 17 0.47 -4.89 -5.25
CA TYR A 17 -0.88 -4.67 -5.75
C TYR A 17 -1.88 -5.34 -4.78
N PRO A 18 -2.59 -4.59 -3.91
CA PRO A 18 -3.33 -5.15 -2.78
C PRO A 18 -4.28 -6.28 -3.17
N TRP A 19 -5.08 -6.05 -4.22
CA TRP A 19 -6.11 -6.97 -4.71
C TRP A 19 -5.60 -8.39 -4.97
N SER A 20 -4.35 -8.56 -5.40
CA SER A 20 -3.82 -9.86 -5.85
C SER A 20 -2.69 -10.40 -4.98
N PHE A 21 -2.39 -9.75 -3.85
CA PHE A 21 -1.21 -10.11 -3.06
C PHE A 21 -1.47 -11.22 -2.06
N MET A 22 -2.38 -11.01 -1.11
CA MET A 22 -2.69 -11.98 -0.06
C MET A 22 -4.08 -11.70 0.52
N ASP A 23 -5.00 -12.66 0.36
CA ASP A 23 -6.33 -12.67 0.97
C ASP A 23 -6.23 -13.23 2.40
N SER A 24 -6.67 -12.45 3.38
CA SER A 24 -6.60 -12.81 4.80
C SER A 24 -7.92 -13.34 5.38
N ASN A 25 -9.03 -13.16 4.65
CA ASN A 25 -10.38 -13.36 5.16
C ASN A 25 -11.17 -14.44 4.39
N GLY A 26 -10.68 -14.87 3.22
CA GLY A 26 -11.22 -15.95 2.40
C GLY A 26 -12.25 -15.50 1.35
N ASP A 27 -12.38 -14.20 1.07
CA ASP A 27 -13.29 -13.66 0.05
C ASP A 27 -12.72 -13.69 -1.38
N GLY A 28 -11.44 -14.04 -1.54
CA GLY A 28 -10.74 -14.13 -2.81
C GLY A 28 -10.06 -12.84 -3.27
N ILE A 29 -10.07 -11.79 -2.45
CA ILE A 29 -9.43 -10.50 -2.72
C ILE A 29 -8.35 -10.25 -1.66
N GLY A 30 -7.18 -9.79 -2.10
CA GLY A 30 -6.11 -9.41 -1.18
C GLY A 30 -6.42 -8.11 -0.44
N ASP A 31 -6.02 -8.05 0.83
CA ASP A 31 -6.41 -6.99 1.76
C ASP A 31 -5.23 -6.47 2.61
N LEU A 32 -5.46 -5.37 3.34
CA LEU A 32 -4.43 -4.75 4.19
C LEU A 32 -3.96 -5.67 5.33
N PRO A 33 -4.83 -6.41 6.05
CA PRO A 33 -4.37 -7.41 7.02
C PRO A 33 -3.50 -8.50 6.38
N GLY A 34 -3.75 -8.88 5.13
CA GLY A 34 -2.91 -9.81 4.37
C GLY A 34 -1.53 -9.25 4.06
N ILE A 35 -1.46 -7.97 3.66
CA ILE A 35 -0.19 -7.24 3.52
C ILE A 35 0.56 -7.22 4.86
N TYR A 36 -0.13 -6.87 5.97
CA TYR A 36 0.45 -6.87 7.31
C TYR A 36 1.09 -8.22 7.67
N GLN A 37 0.43 -9.34 7.37
CA GLN A 37 0.95 -10.69 7.63
C GLN A 37 2.21 -11.03 6.81
N LYS A 38 2.44 -10.37 5.68
CA LYS A 38 3.56 -10.63 4.77
C LYS A 38 4.68 -9.59 4.84
N LEU A 39 4.55 -8.55 5.67
CA LEU A 39 5.60 -7.53 5.82
C LEU A 39 6.95 -8.11 6.28
N ASP A 40 6.96 -9.13 7.14
CA ASP A 40 8.20 -9.79 7.56
C ASP A 40 8.90 -10.47 6.36
N TYR A 41 8.13 -11.14 5.49
CA TYR A 41 8.64 -11.70 4.25
C TYR A 41 9.20 -10.62 3.31
N ILE A 42 8.51 -9.48 3.17
CA ILE A 42 8.99 -8.37 2.33
C ILE A 42 10.31 -7.83 2.89
N ALA A 43 10.41 -7.65 4.21
CA ALA A 43 11.64 -7.20 4.86
C ALA A 43 12.80 -8.19 4.67
N ASP A 44 12.54 -9.51 4.75
CA ASP A 44 13.55 -10.56 4.54
C ASP A 44 14.15 -10.56 3.12
N LEU A 45 13.47 -9.97 2.14
CA LEU A 45 14.00 -9.76 0.78
C LEU A 45 15.07 -8.65 0.73
N ASN A 46 15.34 -7.96 1.85
CA ASN A 46 16.26 -6.81 1.97
C ASN A 46 15.90 -5.65 1.04
N VAL A 47 14.62 -5.33 0.94
CA VAL A 47 14.14 -4.12 0.25
C VAL A 47 14.10 -2.94 1.21
N ASP A 48 14.19 -1.72 0.69
CA ASP A 48 14.19 -0.49 1.49
C ASP A 48 12.77 0.08 1.69
N ALA A 49 11.85 -0.23 0.77
CA ALA A 49 10.50 0.31 0.78
C ALA A 49 9.48 -0.65 0.18
N VAL A 50 8.24 -0.50 0.63
CA VAL A 50 7.05 -1.06 0.00
C VAL A 50 6.26 0.06 -0.67
N TRP A 51 5.83 -0.16 -1.92
CA TRP A 51 4.92 0.74 -2.63
C TRP A 51 3.58 0.08 -2.84
N LEU A 52 2.53 0.65 -2.25
CA LEU A 52 1.16 0.17 -2.40
C LEU A 52 0.48 0.88 -3.58
N SER A 53 -0.01 0.09 -4.54
CA SER A 53 -1.02 0.55 -5.50
C SER A 53 -2.31 1.00 -4.78
N PRO A 54 -3.23 1.71 -5.45
CA PRO A 54 -4.39 2.32 -4.80
C PRO A 54 -5.21 1.35 -3.95
N PHE A 55 -5.51 1.77 -2.72
CA PHE A 55 -6.40 1.09 -1.77
C PHE A 55 -7.47 2.05 -1.22
N PHE A 56 -7.59 3.23 -1.81
CA PHE A 56 -8.60 4.24 -1.44
C PHE A 56 -9.98 3.82 -1.92
N LYS A 57 -11.01 4.38 -1.29
CA LYS A 57 -12.40 4.09 -1.63
C LYS A 57 -12.68 4.39 -3.11
N SER A 58 -13.16 3.38 -3.83
CA SER A 58 -13.33 3.44 -5.29
C SER A 58 -14.54 2.60 -5.74
N PRO A 59 -15.27 3.01 -6.78
CA PRO A 59 -16.25 2.14 -7.44
C PRO A 59 -15.62 0.95 -8.19
N MET A 60 -14.28 0.89 -8.25
CA MET A 60 -13.50 -0.17 -8.89
C MET A 60 -13.75 -0.32 -10.40
N ARG A 61 -14.12 0.76 -11.10
CA ARG A 61 -14.25 0.74 -12.57
C ARG A 61 -12.90 0.68 -13.27
N ASP A 62 -11.85 1.16 -12.60
CA ASP A 62 -10.45 1.07 -13.02
C ASP A 62 -9.57 0.48 -11.90
N PHE A 63 -10.09 -0.56 -11.22
CA PHE A 63 -9.40 -1.31 -10.18
C PHE A 63 -8.66 -0.46 -9.13
N GLY A 64 -9.31 0.61 -8.66
CA GLY A 64 -8.82 1.47 -7.58
C GLY A 64 -8.20 2.79 -8.05
N TYR A 65 -7.97 2.98 -9.36
CA TYR A 65 -7.49 4.26 -9.90
C TYR A 65 -8.62 5.30 -10.07
N ASP A 66 -9.88 4.88 -10.10
CA ASP A 66 -11.06 5.74 -10.04
C ASP A 66 -11.47 6.06 -8.60
N ILE A 67 -10.73 6.96 -7.93
CA ILE A 67 -10.88 7.26 -6.50
C ILE A 67 -12.11 8.16 -6.23
N SER A 68 -12.94 7.77 -5.26
CA SER A 68 -14.11 8.53 -4.78
C SER A 68 -13.89 9.25 -3.45
N ASP A 69 -12.95 8.77 -2.63
CA ASP A 69 -12.56 9.44 -1.38
C ASP A 69 -11.10 9.11 -1.04
N TYR A 70 -10.20 10.10 -1.16
CA TYR A 70 -8.77 9.97 -0.84
C TYR A 70 -8.46 9.85 0.66
N CYS A 71 -9.44 10.12 1.53
CA CYS A 71 -9.26 10.06 2.99
C CYS A 71 -9.74 8.74 3.60
N SER A 72 -10.35 7.87 2.79
CA SER A 72 -10.90 6.59 3.22
C SER A 72 -10.26 5.42 2.48
N VAL A 73 -10.10 4.31 3.19
CA VAL A 73 -9.74 3.00 2.62
C VAL A 73 -10.99 2.36 2.03
N ASP A 74 -10.86 1.67 0.89
CA ASP A 74 -11.97 0.89 0.36
C ASP A 74 -12.30 -0.28 1.29
N PRO A 75 -13.58 -0.49 1.67
CA PRO A 75 -13.96 -1.59 2.56
C PRO A 75 -13.55 -2.98 2.08
N VAL A 76 -13.33 -3.18 0.77
CA VAL A 76 -12.78 -4.44 0.21
C VAL A 76 -11.37 -4.71 0.73
N PHE A 77 -10.56 -3.68 1.00
CA PHE A 77 -9.19 -3.84 1.48
C PHE A 77 -9.06 -3.73 3.00
N GLY A 78 -10.11 -3.29 3.69
CA GLY A 78 -10.15 -3.15 5.15
C GLY A 78 -10.50 -1.72 5.58
N THR A 79 -9.86 -1.27 6.66
CA THR A 79 -10.15 0.01 7.32
C THR A 79 -8.93 0.91 7.37
N LEU A 80 -9.15 2.18 7.72
CA LEU A 80 -8.06 3.11 8.02
C LEU A 80 -7.21 2.65 9.23
N GLY A 81 -7.80 1.86 10.15
CA GLY A 81 -7.06 1.22 11.24
C GLY A 81 -6.06 0.21 10.72
N ASP A 82 -6.50 -0.67 9.82
CA ASP A 82 -5.63 -1.69 9.21
C ASP A 82 -4.47 -1.05 8.44
N PHE A 83 -4.71 0.08 7.75
CA PHE A 83 -3.63 0.81 7.09
C PHE A 83 -2.62 1.40 8.09
N LYS A 84 -3.07 1.89 9.26
CA LYS A 84 -2.15 2.34 10.31
C LYS A 84 -1.30 1.19 10.83
N ASP A 85 -1.90 0.02 11.05
CA ASP A 85 -1.17 -1.16 11.51
C ASP A 85 -0.11 -1.61 10.50
N VAL A 86 -0.42 -1.56 9.20
CA VAL A 86 0.55 -1.79 8.11
C VAL A 86 1.70 -0.78 8.16
N MET A 87 1.41 0.52 8.31
CA MET A 87 2.45 1.54 8.40
C MET A 87 3.34 1.37 9.64
N GLU A 88 2.75 1.14 10.80
CA GLU A 88 3.49 0.95 12.05
C GLU A 88 4.40 -0.27 11.98
N LYS A 89 3.87 -1.41 11.49
CA LYS A 89 4.68 -2.62 11.30
C LYS A 89 5.79 -2.42 10.28
N ALA A 90 5.50 -1.84 9.12
CA ALA A 90 6.51 -1.58 8.09
C ALA A 90 7.66 -0.72 8.63
N HIS A 91 7.33 0.36 9.35
CA HIS A 91 8.36 1.20 9.98
C HIS A 91 9.14 0.47 11.07
N SER A 92 8.51 -0.41 11.85
CA SER A 92 9.21 -1.23 12.85
C SER A 92 10.24 -2.18 12.23
N LEU A 93 10.02 -2.57 10.97
CA LEU A 93 10.93 -3.39 10.17
C LEU A 93 11.97 -2.56 9.38
N GLY A 94 11.97 -1.23 9.55
CA GLY A 94 12.88 -0.34 8.83
C GLY A 94 12.46 -0.01 7.39
N LEU A 95 11.31 -0.52 6.93
CA LEU A 95 10.78 -0.26 5.60
C LEU A 95 10.19 1.16 5.51
N LYS A 96 10.37 1.83 4.37
CA LYS A 96 9.56 2.99 3.99
C LYS A 96 8.25 2.55 3.33
N VAL A 97 7.20 3.34 3.49
CA VAL A 97 5.90 3.10 2.84
C VAL A 97 5.64 4.20 1.82
N LEU A 98 5.41 3.79 0.58
CA LEU A 98 4.98 4.64 -0.52
C LEU A 98 3.53 4.28 -0.88
N ILE A 99 2.74 5.28 -1.24
CA ILE A 99 1.35 5.11 -1.69
C ILE A 99 1.18 5.77 -3.05
N ASP A 100 0.34 5.18 -3.89
CA ASP A 100 -0.01 5.77 -5.18
C ASP A 100 -0.88 7.03 -5.00
N GLN A 101 -0.53 8.10 -5.71
CA GLN A 101 -1.23 9.40 -5.64
C GLN A 101 -1.80 9.73 -7.02
N VAL A 102 -3.07 9.40 -7.23
CA VAL A 102 -3.75 9.56 -8.51
C VAL A 102 -4.42 10.94 -8.57
N TRP A 103 -3.71 11.97 -9.03
CA TRP A 103 -4.24 13.36 -9.04
C TRP A 103 -4.77 13.85 -10.39
N ASN A 104 -4.51 13.12 -11.47
CA ASN A 104 -4.92 13.56 -12.80
C ASN A 104 -6.45 13.52 -12.98
N HIS A 105 -7.15 12.68 -12.23
CA HIS A 105 -8.59 12.48 -12.30
C HIS A 105 -9.15 11.91 -10.99
N THR A 106 -10.47 11.97 -10.85
CA THR A 106 -11.24 11.32 -9.78
C THR A 106 -12.36 10.47 -10.39
N SER A 107 -13.01 9.65 -9.57
CA SER A 107 -14.28 9.02 -9.90
C SER A 107 -15.38 10.06 -10.19
N ASP A 108 -16.39 9.66 -10.95
CA ASP A 108 -17.65 10.41 -11.11
C ASP A 108 -18.49 10.44 -9.82
N GLN A 109 -18.08 9.71 -8.78
CA GLN A 109 -18.74 9.59 -7.48
C GLN A 109 -17.97 10.27 -6.32
N HIS A 110 -16.99 11.13 -6.61
CA HIS A 110 -16.25 11.91 -5.61
C HIS A 110 -17.05 13.11 -5.08
#